data_AF-A0A191VA85-F1
#
_entry.id   AF-A0A191VA85-F1
#
_cell.length_a   1.000
_cell.length_b   1.000
_cell.length_c   1.000
_cell.angle_alpha   90.00
_cell.angle_beta   90.00
_cell.angle_gamma   90.00
#
_symmetry.space_group_name_H-M   'P 1'
#
loop_
_entity.id
_entity.type
_entity.pdbx_description
1 polymer ?
#
loop_
_entity_poly.entity_id
_entity_poly.type
_entity_poly.pdbx_seq_one_letter_code
_entity_poly.pdbx_strand_id
1 'polypeptide(L)'
;MSSTEIEAWVMNTCRELGLLVAEPGDDFFNAGGNSLTAVRLIAKAEERFGEDSLPADDLFERSAVAEIASTILTNRDRSRVLD
;
A
#
# COMPACT_ATOMS: atom_id res chain seq x y z
N MET A 1 12.14 7.76 -3.21
CA MET A 1 12.05 6.76 -2.13
C MET A 1 12.26 5.42 -2.77
N SER A 2 13.00 4.52 -2.13
CA SER A 2 13.20 3.14 -2.58
C SER A 2 11.97 2.27 -2.28
N SER A 3 11.91 1.07 -2.88
CA SER A 3 10.88 0.07 -2.57
C SER A 3 10.82 -0.25 -1.07
N THR A 4 11.98 -0.48 -0.44
CA THR A 4 12.10 -0.80 0.99
C THR A 4 11.55 0.31 1.89
N GLU A 5 11.70 1.59 1.52
CA GLU A 5 11.10 2.70 2.27
C GLU A 5 9.57 2.70 2.19
N ILE A 6 9.00 2.31 1.06
CA ILE A 6 7.55 2.20 0.87
C ILE A 6 7.02 0.96 1.59
N GLU A 7 7.71 -0.18 1.53
CA GLU A 7 7.38 -1.39 2.30
C GLU A 7 7.30 -1.08 3.79
N ALA A 8 8.29 -0.36 4.34
CA ALA A 8 8.27 0.07 5.74
C ALA A 8 7.07 0.96 6.06
N TRP A 9 6.71 1.86 5.15
CA TRP A 9 5.53 2.71 5.29
C TRP A 9 4.23 1.90 5.26
N VAL A 10 4.09 0.94 4.33
CA VAL A 10 2.91 0.06 4.23
C VAL A 10 2.76 -0.75 5.51
N MET A 11 3.83 -1.40 5.98
CA MET A 11 3.80 -2.20 7.21
C MET A 11 3.39 -1.37 8.43
N ASN A 12 3.96 -0.17 8.59
CA ASN A 12 3.61 0.72 9.70
C ASN A 12 2.14 1.16 9.63
N THR A 13 1.67 1.53 8.44
CA THR A 13 0.27 1.94 8.22
C THR A 13 -0.70 0.80 8.52
N CYS A 14 -0.40 -0.42 8.06
CA CYS A 14 -1.20 -1.60 8.38
C CYS A 14 -1.23 -1.87 9.90
N ARG A 15 -0.11 -1.74 10.61
CA ARG A 15 -0.07 -1.88 12.08
C ARG A 15 -0.90 -0.82 12.80
N GLU A 16 -0.85 0.44 12.35
CA GLU A 16 -1.71 1.52 12.87
C GLU A 16 -3.21 1.22 12.67
N LEU A 17 -3.54 0.52 11.58
CA LEU A 17 -4.90 0.08 11.27
C LEU A 17 -5.30 -1.21 11.99
N GLY A 18 -4.41 -1.80 12.80
CA GLY A 18 -4.67 -2.98 13.61
C GLY A 18 -4.38 -4.31 12.92
N LEU A 19 -3.67 -4.31 11.79
CA LEU A 19 -3.31 -5.53 11.06
C LEU A 19 -2.01 -6.13 11.60
N LEU A 20 -1.92 -7.46 11.55
CA LEU A 20 -0.78 -8.23 12.03
C LEU A 20 0.23 -8.51 10.90
N VAL A 21 0.91 -7.46 10.44
CA VAL A 21 2.02 -7.56 9.47
C VAL A 21 3.38 -7.40 10.16
N ALA A 22 4.27 -8.34 9.90
CA ALA A 22 5.63 -8.45 10.42
C ALA A 22 6.68 -8.40 9.32
N GLU A 23 6.39 -8.89 8.11
CA GLU A 23 7.34 -8.97 7.00
C GLU A 23 6.75 -8.53 5.64
N PRO A 24 7.59 -8.20 4.64
CA PRO A 24 7.10 -7.76 3.32
C PRO A 24 6.29 -8.81 2.55
N GLY A 25 6.42 -10.08 2.90
CA GLY A 25 5.64 -11.18 2.31
C GLY A 25 4.24 -11.33 2.91
N ASP A 26 3.93 -10.65 4.02
CA ASP A 26 2.62 -10.77 4.65
C ASP A 26 1.54 -10.16 3.75
N ASP A 27 0.44 -10.90 3.65
CA ASP A 27 -0.73 -10.50 2.89
C ASP A 27 -1.68 -9.66 3.75
N PHE A 28 -2.12 -8.52 3.22
CA PHE A 28 -3.00 -7.56 3.87
C PHE A 28 -4.30 -8.20 4.39
N PHE A 29 -4.94 -9.06 3.62
CA PHE A 29 -6.21 -9.69 4.00
C PHE A 29 -5.99 -10.83 4.98
N ASN A 30 -4.93 -11.63 4.82
CA ASN A 30 -4.55 -12.65 5.80
C ASN A 30 -4.16 -12.05 7.15
N ALA A 31 -3.60 -10.83 7.16
CA ALA A 31 -3.26 -10.08 8.36
C ALA A 31 -4.48 -9.43 9.09
N GLY A 32 -5.70 -9.70 8.63
CA GLY A 32 -6.95 -9.19 9.21
C GLY A 32 -7.54 -7.97 8.47
N GLY A 33 -6.98 -7.62 7.32
CA GLY A 33 -7.50 -6.56 6.46
C GLY A 33 -8.91 -6.84 5.96
N ASN A 34 -9.70 -5.78 5.82
CA ASN A 34 -11.07 -5.80 5.32
C ASN A 34 -11.36 -4.52 4.53
N SER A 35 -12.60 -4.35 4.05
CA SER A 35 -12.97 -3.19 3.25
C SER A 35 -12.71 -1.85 3.95
N LEU A 36 -12.96 -1.75 5.26
CA LEU A 36 -12.74 -0.49 5.99
C LEU A 36 -11.25 -0.18 6.11
N THR A 37 -10.42 -1.17 6.43
CA THR A 37 -8.97 -0.94 6.52
C THR A 37 -8.35 -0.73 5.13
N ALA A 38 -8.89 -1.35 4.08
CA ALA A 38 -8.45 -1.15 2.69
C ALA A 38 -8.71 0.30 2.26
N VAL A 39 -9.94 0.80 2.45
CA VAL A 39 -10.28 2.21 2.17
C VAL A 39 -9.36 3.17 2.92
N ARG A 40 -9.04 2.86 4.19
CA ARG A 40 -8.13 3.70 5.00
C ARG A 40 -6.67 3.64 4.52
N LEU A 41 -6.18 2.48 4.11
CA LEU A 41 -4.84 2.32 3.57
C LEU A 41 -4.70 3.09 2.25
N ILE A 42 -5.69 2.96 1.36
CA ILE A 42 -5.76 3.68 0.07
C ILE A 42 -5.73 5.18 0.30
N ALA A 43 -6.63 5.71 1.14
CA ALA A 43 -6.66 7.15 1.43
C ALA A 43 -5.34 7.69 2.01
N LYS A 44 -4.69 6.92 2.91
CA LYS A 44 -3.37 7.28 3.44
C LYS A 44 -2.27 7.22 2.37
N ALA A 45 -2.36 6.30 1.41
CA ALA A 45 -1.42 6.21 0.30
C ALA A 45 -1.60 7.41 -0.64
N GLU A 46 -2.84 7.77 -0.96
CA GLU A 46 -3.18 8.92 -1.79
C GLU A 46 -2.65 10.22 -1.19
N GLU A 47 -2.88 10.45 0.11
CA GLU A 47 -2.36 11.61 0.85
C GLU A 47 -0.83 11.69 0.78
N ARG A 48 -0.14 10.55 0.83
CA ARG A 48 1.32 10.50 0.96
C ARG A 48 2.08 10.44 -0.37
N PHE A 49 1.49 9.82 -1.40
CA PHE A 49 2.18 9.48 -2.64
C PHE A 49 1.49 10.04 -3.90
N GLY A 50 0.29 10.61 -3.76
CA GLY A 50 -0.50 11.16 -4.86
C GLY A 50 -1.74 10.33 -5.16
N GLU A 51 -2.71 10.97 -5.82
CA GLU A 51 -3.95 10.35 -6.29
C GLU A 51 -3.64 9.10 -7.15
N ASP A 52 -4.49 8.08 -7.04
CA ASP A 52 -4.36 6.78 -7.72
C ASP A 52 -3.04 6.02 -7.43
N SER A 53 -2.30 6.39 -6.38
CA SER A 53 -1.06 5.68 -6.02
C SER A 53 -1.31 4.23 -5.59
N LEU A 54 -2.47 3.92 -5.00
CA LEU A 54 -2.87 2.55 -4.67
C LEU A 54 -4.34 2.31 -5.07
N PRO A 55 -4.60 1.91 -6.33
CA PRO A 55 -5.94 1.57 -6.78
C PRO A 55 -6.51 0.39 -5.98
N ALA A 56 -7.82 0.40 -5.75
CA ALA A 56 -8.48 -0.69 -5.03
C ALA A 56 -8.30 -2.05 -5.73
N ASP A 57 -8.48 -2.10 -7.05
CA ASP A 57 -8.33 -3.32 -7.84
C ASP A 57 -6.93 -3.92 -7.68
N ASP A 58 -5.88 -3.10 -7.75
CA ASP A 58 -4.50 -3.54 -7.52
C ASP A 58 -4.29 -4.07 -6.09
N LEU A 59 -4.86 -3.41 -5.07
CA LEU A 59 -4.76 -3.90 -3.69
C LEU A 59 -5.43 -5.26 -3.51
N PHE A 60 -6.56 -5.51 -4.19
CA PHE A 60 -7.25 -6.80 -4.14
C PHE A 60 -6.54 -7.91 -4.92
N GLU A 61 -5.87 -7.57 -6.02
CA GLU A 61 -5.10 -8.52 -6.82
C GLU A 61 -3.72 -8.83 -6.24
N ARG A 62 -3.10 -7.85 -5.57
CA ARG A 62 -1.69 -7.85 -5.14
C ARG A 62 -1.56 -7.37 -3.69
N SER A 63 -2.06 -8.18 -2.76
CA SER A 63 -2.23 -7.81 -1.36
C SER A 63 -1.02 -8.07 -0.47
N ALA A 64 0.07 -8.65 -0.97
CA ALA A 64 1.30 -8.75 -0.18
C ALA A 64 1.94 -7.36 0.00
N VAL A 65 2.50 -7.08 1.18
CA VAL A 65 3.11 -5.78 1.52
C VAL A 65 4.13 -5.31 0.46
N ALA A 66 4.99 -6.21 -0.02
CA ALA A 66 5.99 -5.91 -1.05
C ALA A 66 5.35 -5.56 -2.40
N GLU A 67 4.22 -6.17 -2.74
CA GLU A 67 3.51 -5.90 -3.98
C GLU A 67 2.71 -4.60 -3.91
N ILE A 68 2.09 -4.31 -2.76
CA ILE A 68 1.45 -3.01 -2.47
C ILE A 68 2.49 -1.90 -2.62
N ALA A 69 3.69 -2.08 -2.05
CA ALA A 69 4.76 -1.10 -2.15
C ALA A 69 5.25 -0.90 -3.59
N SER A 70 5.36 -2.00 -4.35
CA SER A 70 5.73 -1.95 -5.77
C SER A 70 4.68 -1.23 -6.62
N THR A 71 3.40 -1.43 -6.31
CA THR A 71 2.27 -0.75 -6.96
C THR A 71 2.33 0.76 -6.71
N ILE A 72 2.48 1.16 -5.44
CA ILE A 72 2.64 2.57 -5.05
C ILE A 72 3.83 3.22 -5.76
N LEU A 73 4.98 2.55 -5.79
CA LEU A 73 6.17 3.08 -6.46
C LEU A 73 5.92 3.30 -7.96
N THR A 74 5.37 2.29 -8.62
CA THR A 74 5.09 2.31 -10.07
C THR A 74 4.12 3.42 -10.45
N ASN A 75 3.01 3.54 -9.72
CA ASN A 75 1.95 4.51 -10.03
C ASN A 75 2.40 5.94 -9.71
N ARG A 76 3.11 6.13 -8.61
CA ARG A 76 3.75 7.42 -8.28
C ARG A 76 4.71 7.90 -9.37
N ASP A 77 5.55 7.01 -9.89
CA ASP A 77 6.52 7.36 -10.93
C ASP A 77 5.84 7.65 -12.27
N ARG A 78 4.71 6.99 -12.56
CA ARG A 78 3.86 7.30 -13.73
C ARG A 78 3.23 8.69 -13.64
N SER A 79 2.65 9.05 -12.50
CA SER A 79 2.01 10.37 -12.33
C SER A 79 3.01 11.52 -12.47
N ARG A 80 4.26 11.32 -12.04
CA ARG A 80 5.35 12.31 -12.17
C ARG A 80 5.83 12.58 -13.60
N VAL A 81 5.53 11.70 -14.55
CA VAL A 81 5.91 11.86 -15.95
C VAL A 81 4.89 12.72 -16.72
N LEU A 82 3.68 12.88 -16.16
CA LEU A 82 2.58 13.60 -16.79
C LEU A 82 2.53 15.09 -16.38
N ASP A 83 3.36 15.50 -15.41
CA ASP A 83 3.61 16.89 -15.00
C ASP A 83 4.84 17.49 -15.72
#